data_AF-A0A7C5I2V9-F1
#
_entry.id   AF-A0A7C5I2V9-F1
#
_cell.length_a   1.000
_cell.length_b   1.000
_cell.length_c   1.000
_cell.angle_alpha   90.00
_cell.angle_beta   90.00
_cell.angle_gamma   90.00
#
_symmetry.space_group_name_H-M   'P 1'
#
loop_
_entity.id
_entity.type
_entity.pdbx_description
1 polymer ?
#
loop_
_entity_poly.entity_id
_entity_poly.type
_entity_poly.pdbx_seq_one_letter_code
_entity_poly.pdbx_strand_id
1 'polypeptide(L)' 'NYPYPISFVVGGFLGLGSEILDRADFVLSLSSMTFSHELARIVLLEQIYRSLTIINGKNYAK' A
#
# COMPACT_ATOMS: atom_id res chain seq x y z
N ASN A 1 -9.19 -1.57 -17.54
CA ASN A 1 -8.81 -2.96 -17.20
C ASN A 1 -7.31 -3.08 -17.26
N TYR A 2 -6.64 -3.18 -16.11
CA TYR A 2 -5.23 -3.57 -16.08
C TYR A 2 -5.15 -5.07 -16.35
N PRO A 3 -4.48 -5.52 -17.41
CA PRO A 3 -4.42 -6.94 -17.78
C PRO A 3 -3.58 -7.78 -16.80
N TYR A 4 -2.91 -7.15 -15.84
CA TYR A 4 -2.02 -7.78 -14.87
C TYR A 4 -2.46 -7.47 -13.43
N PRO A 5 -2.19 -8.38 -12.47
CA PRO A 5 -2.47 -8.14 -11.06
C PRO A 5 -1.67 -6.94 -10.53
N ILE A 6 -2.29 -6.14 -9.66
CA ILE A 6 -1.61 -5.06 -8.94
C ILE A 6 -0.77 -5.70 -7.82
N SER A 7 0.50 -5.30 -7.74
CA SER A 7 1.41 -5.75 -6.70
C SER A 7 1.83 -4.58 -5.82
N PHE A 8 1.63 -4.70 -4.52
CA PHE A 8 2.15 -3.76 -3.53
C PHE A 8 3.46 -4.30 -2.95
N VAL A 9 4.47 -3.44 -2.82
CA VAL A 9 5.77 -3.79 -2.26
C VAL A 9 6.00 -3.00 -0.98
N VAL A 10 6.29 -3.70 0.12
CA VAL A 10 6.66 -3.09 1.40
C VAL A 10 8.09 -3.51 1.72
N GLY A 11 8.97 -2.53 1.93
CA GLY A 11 10.38 -2.78 2.24
C GLY A 11 10.58 -3.41 3.62
N GLY A 12 11.74 -4.04 3.80
CA GLY A 12 12.19 -4.53 5.10
C GLY A 12 12.78 -3.41 5.96
N PHE A 13 13.54 -3.77 6.98
CA PHE A 13 14.15 -2.80 7.90
C PHE A 13 15.14 -1.82 7.22
N LEU A 14 15.74 -2.19 6.09
CA LEU A 14 16.62 -1.33 5.28
C LEU A 14 15.86 -0.49 4.24
N GLY A 15 14.54 -0.60 4.16
CA GLY A 15 13.74 0.06 3.13
C GLY A 15 13.75 -0.67 1.79
N LEU A 16 13.56 0.09 0.71
CA LEU A 16 13.54 -0.40 -0.68
C LEU A 16 14.78 0.08 -1.43
N GLY A 17 15.35 -0.78 -2.27
CA GLY A 17 16.43 -0.39 -3.17
C GLY A 17 15.95 0.59 -4.24
N SER A 18 16.86 1.45 -4.74
CA SER A 18 16.55 2.44 -5.77
C SER A 18 15.95 1.81 -7.04
N GLU A 19 16.47 0.66 -7.47
CA GLU A 19 15.95 -0.07 -8.65
C GLU A 19 14.46 -0.44 -8.52
N ILE A 20 13.98 -0.71 -7.30
CA ILE A 20 12.57 -1.01 -7.05
C ILE A 20 11.74 0.27 -7.16
N LEU A 21 12.23 1.38 -6.59
CA LEU A 21 11.56 2.67 -6.65
C LEU A 21 11.50 3.22 -8.08
N ASP A 22 12.59 3.08 -8.85
CA ASP A 22 12.69 3.52 -10.24
C ASP A 22 11.77 2.72 -11.16
N ARG A 23 11.51 1.44 -10.83
CA ARG A 23 10.57 0.58 -11.57
C ARG A 23 9.11 0.79 -11.17
N ALA A 24 8.83 1.37 -10.00
CA ALA A 24 7.47 1.46 -9.48
C ALA A 24 6.62 2.41 -10.33
N ASP A 25 5.45 1.93 -10.77
CA ASP A 25 4.48 2.77 -11.48
C ASP A 25 3.93 3.89 -10.59
N PHE A 26 3.94 3.67 -9.28
CA PHE A 26 3.48 4.63 -8.28
C PHE A 26 4.16 4.41 -6.92
N VAL A 27 4.61 5.50 -6.30
CA VAL A 27 5.16 5.49 -4.93
C VAL A 27 4.12 6.07 -3.97
N LEU A 28 3.61 5.21 -3.08
CA LEU A 28 2.59 5.56 -2.10
C LEU A 28 3.23 5.80 -0.72
N SER A 29 2.93 6.95 -0.10
CA SER A 29 3.24 7.19 1.31
C SER A 29 2.03 6.88 2.19
N LEU A 30 2.22 6.06 3.24
CA LEU A 30 1.19 5.78 4.24
C LEU A 30 1.08 6.90 5.29
N SER A 31 2.17 7.63 5.54
CA SER A 31 2.29 8.67 6.56
C SER A 31 3.63 9.41 6.43
N SER A 32 3.77 10.57 7.08
CA SER A 32 5.06 11.23 7.30
C SER A 32 5.90 10.56 8.42
N MET A 33 5.31 9.63 9.18
CA MET A 33 5.98 8.88 10.25
C MET A 33 6.67 7.62 9.71
N THR A 34 7.73 7.19 10.40
CA THR A 34 8.37 5.89 10.15
C THR A 34 7.64 4.79 10.90
N PHE A 35 7.05 3.85 10.16
CA PHE A 35 6.42 2.65 10.73
C PHE A 35 7.39 1.46 10.71
N SER A 36 7.22 0.51 11.63
CA SER A 36 7.83 -0.81 11.46
C SER A 36 7.24 -1.48 10.21
N HIS A 37 8.02 -2.34 9.56
CA HIS A 37 7.56 -3.04 8.36
C HIS A 37 6.31 -3.89 8.62
N GLU A 38 6.16 -4.48 9.81
CA GLU A 38 4.96 -5.21 10.23
C GLU A 38 3.73 -4.30 10.28
N LEU A 39 3.86 -3.13 10.93
CA LEU A 39 2.77 -2.17 11.04
C LEU A 39 2.41 -1.58 9.68
N ALA A 40 3.40 -1.26 8.84
CA ALA A 40 3.17 -0.76 7.49
C ALA A 40 2.34 -1.73 6.64
N ARG A 41 2.58 -3.04 6.75
CA ARG A 41 1.77 -4.07 6.07
C ARG A 41 0.33 -4.10 6.55
N ILE A 42 0.12 -4.01 7.87
CA ILE A 42 -1.23 -4.02 8.45
C ILE A 42 -2.02 -2.77 8.00
N VAL A 43 -1.41 -1.60 8.11
CA VAL A 43 -2.04 -0.33 7.70
C VAL A 43 -2.37 -0.35 6.22
N LEU A 44 -1.44 -0.79 5.36
CA LEU A 44 -1.67 -0.91 3.93
C LEU A 44 -2.84 -1.87 3.62
N LEU A 45 -2.88 -3.03 4.27
CA LEU A 45 -3.95 -4.01 4.06
C LEU A 45 -5.32 -3.45 4.46
N GLU A 46 -5.39 -2.74 5.58
CA GLU A 46 -6.61 -2.08 6.03
C GLU A 46 -7.06 -1.00 5.03
N GLN A 47 -6.15 -0.18 4.52
CA GLN A 47 -6.47 0.85 3.53
C GLN A 47 -6.95 0.25 2.20
N ILE A 48 -6.37 -0.88 1.75
CA ILE A 48 -6.86 -1.63 0.59
C ILE A 48 -8.29 -2.12 0.86
N TYR A 49 -8.54 -2.75 2.00
CA TYR A 49 -9.88 -3.21 2.38
C TYR A 49 -10.90 -2.05 2.43
N ARG A 50 -10.52 -0.92 3.03
CA ARG A 50 -11.34 0.29 3.11
C ARG A 50 -11.67 0.82 1.70
N SER A 51 -10.67 0.91 0.82
CA SER A 51 -10.87 1.38 -0.56
C SER A 51 -11.85 0.49 -1.33
N LEU A 52 -11.71 -0.83 -1.24
CA LEU A 52 -12.62 -1.79 -1.86
C LEU A 52 -14.03 -1.71 -1.27
N THR A 53 -14.15 -1.49 0.04
CA THR A 53 -15.45 -1.32 0.72
C THR A 53 -16.17 -0.08 0.19
N ILE A 54 -15.46 1.05 0.07
CA ILE A 54 -15.98 2.31 -0.49
C ILE A 54 -16.38 2.13 -1.95
N ILE A 55 -15.53 1.52 -2.78
CA ILE A 55 -15.81 1.26 -4.21
C ILE A 55 -17.06 0.39 -4.38
N ASN A 56 -17.27 -0.59 -3.49
CA ASN A 56 -18.44 -1.45 -3.51
C ASN A 56 -19.72 -0.78 -2.95
N GLY A 57 -19.68 0.52 -2.64
CA GLY A 57 -20.83 1.27 -2.13
C GLY A 57 -21.29 0.85 -0.74
N LYS A 58 -20.45 0.12 0.01
CA LYS A 58 -20.74 -0.25 1.40
C LYS A 58 -20.33 0.90 2.31
N ASN A 59 -21.16 1.21 3.30
CA ASN A 59 -20.81 2.16 4.35
C ASN A 59 -19.62 1.60 5.14
N TYR A 60 -18.44 2.19 4.94
CA TYR A 60 -17.32 2.01 5.84
C TYR A 60 -17.49 3.01 7.00
N ALA A 61 -17.41 2.53 8.24
CA ALA A 61 -17.54 3.39 9.42
C ALA A 61 -16.40 4.42 9.43
N LYS A 62 -16.75 5.71 9.49
CA LYS A 62 -15.77 6.80 9.52
C LYS A 62 -14.96 6.79 10.81
#